data_AF-A0A1M5RUG4-F1
#
_entry.id   AF-A0A1M5RUG4-F1
#
_cell.length_a   1.000
_cell.length_b   1.000
_cell.length_c   1.000
_cell.angle_alpha   90.00
_cell.angle_beta   90.00
_cell.angle_gamma   90.00
#
_symmetry.space_group_name_H-M   'P 1'
#
loop_
_entity.id
_entity.type
_entity.pdbx_description
1 polymer ?
#
loop_
_entity_poly.entity_id
_entity_poly.type
_entity_poly.pdbx_seq_one_letter_code
_entity_poly.pdbx_strand_id
1 'polypeptide(L)'
;MSKEKIKAWDGEEFVLVISEDGYCFCPVCGEKSKDKDWRPYDEDGNPSYDICSCGFEFGFDDGGCPPYTKSWESYRKKWLNGEVEIIFGRRLSLAEKIEQLKNLG
;
A
#
# COMPACT_ATOMS: atom_id res chain seq x y z
N MET A 1 -15.33 -2.48 7.52
CA MET A 1 -14.30 -2.59 6.44
C MET A 1 -14.59 -3.81 5.57
N SER A 2 -14.23 -3.80 4.29
CA SER A 2 -14.31 -4.95 3.38
C SER A 2 -12.93 -5.25 2.75
N LYS A 3 -12.84 -6.37 2.03
CA LYS A 3 -11.63 -6.80 1.32
C LYS A 3 -11.95 -7.04 -0.15
N GLU A 4 -11.16 -6.45 -1.03
CA GLU A 4 -11.21 -6.69 -2.48
C GLU A 4 -10.02 -7.57 -2.85
N LYS A 5 -10.25 -8.61 -3.66
CA LYS A 5 -9.18 -9.46 -4.19
C LYS A 5 -8.92 -9.08 -5.63
N ILE A 6 -7.69 -8.72 -5.93
CA ILE A 6 -7.24 -8.34 -7.27
C ILE A 6 -6.27 -9.40 -7.77
N LYS A 7 -6.37 -9.76 -9.05
CA LYS A 7 -5.44 -10.69 -9.68
C LYS A 7 -4.65 -9.95 -10.75
N ALA A 8 -3.34 -9.86 -10.57
CA ALA A 8 -2.44 -9.25 -11.54
C ALA A 8 -2.19 -10.12 -12.76
N TRP A 9 -1.65 -9.48 -13.80
CA TRP A 9 -1.34 -10.07 -15.10
C TRP A 9 -0.35 -11.24 -15.01
N ASP A 10 0.50 -11.28 -13.99
CA ASP A 10 1.46 -12.36 -13.70
C ASP A 10 0.84 -13.51 -12.87
N GLY A 11 -0.43 -13.38 -12.50
CA GLY A 11 -1.17 -14.34 -11.71
C GLY A 11 -1.08 -14.14 -10.20
N GLU A 12 -0.35 -13.11 -9.72
CA GLU A 12 -0.33 -12.77 -8.30
C GLU A 12 -1.68 -12.24 -7.81
N GLU A 13 -2.00 -12.52 -6.54
CA GLU A 13 -3.23 -12.05 -5.90
C GLU A 13 -2.91 -11.02 -4.84
N PHE A 14 -3.53 -9.85 -4.95
CA PHE A 14 -3.47 -8.77 -3.98
C PHE A 14 -4.78 -8.70 -3.19
N VAL A 15 -4.69 -8.36 -1.91
CA VAL A 15 -5.86 -8.09 -1.07
C VAL A 15 -5.84 -6.63 -0.65
N LEU A 16 -6.80 -5.87 -1.16
CA LEU A 16 -7.00 -4.47 -0.83
C LEU A 16 -7.99 -4.35 0.32
N VAL A 17 -7.70 -3.49 1.31
CA VAL A 17 -8.59 -3.22 2.44
C VAL A 17 -9.35 -1.94 2.15
N ILE A 18 -10.67 -2.02 2.20
CA ILE A 18 -11.57 -0.92 1.87
C ILE A 18 -12.31 -0.46 3.12
N SER A 19 -12.30 0.84 3.36
CA SER A 19 -13.03 1.48 4.45
C SER A 19 -14.55 1.34 4.27
N GLU A 20 -15.31 1.56 5.34
CA GLU A 20 -16.78 1.42 5.29
C GLU A 20 -17.46 2.43 4.36
N ASP A 21 -16.85 3.60 4.18
CA ASP A 21 -17.29 4.62 3.23
C ASP A 21 -16.71 4.43 1.81
N GLY A 22 -15.96 3.34 1.58
CA GLY A 22 -15.57 2.84 0.26
C GLY A 22 -14.21 3.34 -0.27
N TYR A 23 -13.35 3.91 0.58
CA TYR A 23 -12.00 4.33 0.19
C TYR A 23 -11.01 3.20 0.43
N CYS A 24 -10.06 3.03 -0.48
CA CYS A 24 -8.97 2.07 -0.30
C CYS A 24 -7.96 2.58 0.73
N PHE A 25 -7.45 1.69 1.57
CA PHE A 25 -6.25 1.95 2.36
C PHE A 25 -5.01 1.52 1.58
N CYS A 26 -3.93 2.29 1.71
CA CYS A 26 -2.63 1.89 1.21
C CYS A 26 -2.21 0.57 1.88
N PRO A 27 -1.91 -0.47 1.10
CA PRO A 27 -1.61 -1.78 1.66
C PRO A 27 -0.26 -1.82 2.37
N VAL A 28 0.62 -0.83 2.16
CA VAL A 28 1.91 -0.75 2.86
C VAL A 28 1.75 -0.12 4.24
N CYS A 29 1.10 1.05 4.32
CA CYS A 29 1.13 1.88 5.53
C CYS A 29 -0.24 2.08 6.19
N GLY A 30 -1.33 1.68 5.56
CA GLY A 30 -2.69 1.88 6.09
C GLY A 30 -3.25 3.30 5.91
N GLU A 31 -2.59 4.19 5.16
CA GLU A 31 -3.15 5.52 4.88
C GLU A 31 -4.40 5.40 4.03
N LYS A 32 -5.46 6.12 4.41
CA LYS A 32 -6.71 6.15 3.64
C LYS A 32 -6.52 7.01 2.40
N SER A 33 -6.94 6.49 1.25
CA SER A 33 -6.99 7.26 0.01
C SER A 33 -7.85 8.51 0.16
N LYS A 34 -7.49 9.56 -0.59
CA LYS A 34 -8.28 10.80 -0.73
C LYS A 34 -9.34 10.70 -1.83
N ASP A 35 -9.20 9.70 -2.70
CA ASP A 35 -10.09 9.42 -3.81
C ASP A 35 -10.71 8.04 -3.62
N LYS A 36 -12.04 7.97 -3.75
CA LYS A 36 -12.82 6.75 -3.55
C LYS A 36 -12.60 5.75 -4.69
N ASP A 37 -12.32 6.25 -5.88
CA ASP A 37 -12.14 5.43 -7.09
C ASP A 37 -10.68 4.96 -7.23
N TRP A 38 -9.77 5.51 -6.43
CA TRP A 38 -8.36 5.12 -6.44
C TRP A 38 -8.14 3.73 -5.85
N ARG A 39 -7.29 2.94 -6.53
CA ARG A 39 -6.78 1.64 -6.08
C ARG A 39 -5.28 1.53 -6.43
N PRO A 40 -4.46 0.83 -5.63
CA PRO A 40 -3.08 0.53 -5.98
C PRO A 40 -2.95 -0.28 -7.28
N TYR A 41 -3.90 -1.20 -7.50
CA TYR A 41 -4.07 -2.02 -8.71
C TYR A 41 -5.55 -2.01 -9.09
N ASP A 42 -5.86 -1.89 -10.37
CA ASP A 42 -7.24 -1.92 -10.89
C ASP A 42 -7.84 -3.35 -10.91
N GLU A 43 -9.07 -3.49 -11.39
CA GLU A 43 -9.78 -4.79 -11.44
C GLU A 43 -9.11 -5.82 -12.36
N ASP A 44 -8.36 -5.36 -13.36
CA ASP A 44 -7.55 -6.19 -14.27
C ASP A 44 -6.13 -6.45 -13.70
N GLY A 45 -5.84 -5.89 -12.54
CA GLY A 45 -4.57 -6.02 -11.83
C GLY A 45 -3.43 -5.23 -12.48
N ASN A 46 -3.74 -4.18 -13.25
CA ASN A 46 -2.76 -3.21 -13.68
C ASN A 46 -2.43 -2.26 -12.52
N PRO A 47 -1.15 -1.94 -12.27
CA PRO A 47 -0.78 -1.01 -11.22
C PRO A 47 -1.14 0.43 -11.56
N SER A 48 -1.39 1.23 -10.52
CA SER A 48 -1.63 2.68 -10.63
C SER A 48 -0.37 3.50 -10.97
N TYR A 49 0.82 2.99 -10.64
CA TYR A 49 2.09 3.76 -10.66
C TYR A 49 2.10 4.98 -9.75
N ASP A 50 1.13 5.09 -8.84
CA ASP A 50 1.10 6.16 -7.86
C ASP A 50 2.06 5.90 -6.71
N ILE A 51 2.54 7.00 -6.11
CA ILE A 51 3.42 6.97 -4.94
C ILE A 51 2.60 7.33 -3.70
N CYS A 52 2.49 6.40 -2.75
CA CYS A 52 1.88 6.68 -1.46
C CYS A 52 2.76 7.64 -0.62
N SER A 53 2.20 8.34 0.37
CA SER A 53 2.99 9.20 1.27
C SER A 53 4.04 8.45 2.09
N CYS A 54 3.91 7.12 2.22
CA CYS A 54 4.97 6.27 2.77
C CYS A 54 6.14 6.03 1.81
N GLY A 55 6.12 6.66 0.63
CA GLY A 55 7.16 6.63 -0.39
C GLY A 55 7.12 5.42 -1.32
N PHE A 56 6.14 4.53 -1.18
CA PHE A 56 6.06 3.32 -2.01
C PHE A 56 5.40 3.60 -3.35
N GLU A 57 6.07 3.26 -4.45
CA GLU A 57 5.50 3.27 -5.80
C GLU A 57 4.88 1.91 -6.18
N PHE A 58 3.58 1.90 -6.46
CA PHE A 58 2.86 0.68 -6.85
C PHE A 58 3.21 0.28 -8.29
N GLY A 59 3.52 -0.99 -8.55
CA GLY A 59 3.83 -1.50 -9.89
C GLY A 59 5.31 -1.48 -10.30
N PHE A 60 6.14 -0.67 -9.63
CA PHE A 60 7.60 -0.89 -9.60
C PHE A 60 8.00 -1.74 -8.39
N ASP A 61 7.16 -1.70 -7.34
CA ASP A 61 7.28 -2.50 -6.12
C ASP A 61 8.63 -2.30 -5.41
N ASP A 62 9.11 -1.05 -5.33
CA ASP A 62 10.40 -0.56 -4.79
C ASP A 62 11.20 -1.56 -3.93
N GLY A 63 11.81 -2.55 -4.61
CA GLY A 63 12.65 -3.59 -4.02
C GLY A 63 12.15 -5.04 -4.09
N GLY A 64 11.11 -5.37 -4.87
CA GLY A 64 10.65 -6.75 -5.07
C GLY A 64 11.30 -7.44 -6.27
N CYS A 65 12.07 -8.50 -6.05
CA CYS A 65 12.11 -9.60 -7.03
C CYS A 65 10.84 -10.44 -6.83
N PRO A 66 10.26 -11.05 -7.88
CA PRO A 66 9.11 -11.93 -7.74
C PRO A 66 9.28 -12.94 -6.59
N PRO A 67 8.27 -13.14 -5.73
CA PRO A 67 6.91 -12.61 -5.87
C PRO A 67 6.72 -11.19 -5.26
N TYR A 68 6.02 -10.32 -6.00
CA TYR A 68 5.77 -8.92 -5.63
C TYR A 68 4.76 -8.79 -4.48
N THR A 69 3.91 -9.78 -4.24
CA THR A 69 3.05 -9.86 -3.03
C THR A 69 3.79 -9.65 -1.70
N LYS A 70 5.10 -9.92 -1.64
CA LYS A 70 5.94 -9.70 -0.44
C LYS A 70 6.56 -8.30 -0.37
N SER A 71 6.47 -7.50 -1.43
CA SER A 71 7.03 -6.15 -1.53
C SER A 71 6.43 -5.26 -0.44
N TRP A 72 5.10 -5.32 -0.24
CA TRP A 72 4.40 -4.45 0.70
C TRP A 72 4.81 -4.69 2.16
N GLU A 73 4.87 -5.96 2.59
CA GLU A 73 5.30 -6.29 3.96
C GLU A 73 6.78 -5.97 4.20
N SER A 74 7.62 -6.25 3.21
CA SER A 74 9.06 -6.01 3.29
C SER A 74 9.35 -4.52 3.34
N TYR A 75 8.66 -3.73 2.52
CA TYR A 75 8.76 -2.28 2.53
C TYR A 75 8.17 -1.69 3.80
N ARG A 76 7.03 -2.19 4.29
CA ARG A 76 6.43 -1.76 5.57
C ARG A 76 7.43 -1.90 6.71
N LYS A 77 8.22 -2.97 6.77
CA LYS A 77 9.28 -3.16 7.78
C LYS A 77 10.35 -2.07 7.70
N LYS A 78 10.87 -1.80 6.48
CA LYS A 78 11.84 -0.71 6.27
C LYS A 78 11.25 0.65 6.64
N TRP A 79 10.00 0.91 6.25
CA TRP A 79 9.28 2.13 6.59
C TRP A 79 9.12 2.30 8.10
N LEU A 80 8.73 1.24 8.83
CA LEU A 80 8.63 1.26 10.29
C LEU A 80 9.97 1.58 10.95
N ASN A 81 11.06 1.00 10.44
CA ASN A 81 12.42 1.22 10.93
C ASN A 81 13.03 2.58 10.54
N GLY A 82 12.38 3.33 9.65
CA GLY A 82 12.92 4.60 9.15
C GLY A 82 14.04 4.43 8.12
N GLU A 83 14.13 3.25 7.50
CA GLU A 83 15.12 2.89 6.48
C GLU A 83 14.68 3.29 5.05
N VAL A 84 13.49 3.89 4.93
CA VAL A 84 12.93 4.38 3.67
C VAL A 84 13.15 5.89 3.57
N GLU A 85 13.67 6.33 2.43
CA GLU A 85 13.75 7.74 2.12
C GLU A 85 12.38 8.28 1.70
N ILE A 86 11.80 9.12 2.55
CA ILE A 86 10.55 9.84 2.24
C ILE A 86 10.92 11.19 1.63
N ILE A 87 10.80 11.28 0.32
CA ILE A 87 11.09 12.49 -0.47
C ILE A 87 9.88 13.45 -0.48
N PHE A 88 8.66 12.89 -0.40
CA PHE A 88 7.40 13.65 -0.41
C PHE A 88 6.52 13.26 0.79
N GLY A 89 5.87 14.25 1.41
CA GLY A 89 4.97 14.03 2.54
C GLY A 89 5.63 14.22 3.91
N ARG A 90 4.84 13.97 4.98
CA ARG A 90 5.29 14.13 6.36
C ARG A 90 5.93 12.84 6.87
N ARG A 91 7.09 12.95 7.51
CA ARG A 91 7.68 11.84 8.28
C ARG A 91 6.88 11.60 9.56
N LEU A 92 6.29 10.42 9.68
CA LEU A 92 5.57 9.97 10.86
C LEU A 92 6.51 9.40 11.92
N SER A 93 6.20 9.61 13.19
CA SER A 93 6.80 8.89 14.31
C SER A 93 6.38 7.42 14.30
N LEU A 94 7.13 6.54 14.99
CA LEU A 94 6.77 5.12 15.09
C LEU A 94 5.35 4.92 15.65
N ALA A 95 4.95 5.70 16.66
CA ALA A 95 3.61 5.63 17.23
C ALA A 95 2.52 5.97 16.22
N GLU A 96 2.71 7.03 15.42
CA GLU A 96 1.78 7.40 14.35
C GLU A 96 1.72 6.32 13.26
N LYS A 97 2.85 5.71 12.90
CA LYS A 97 2.89 4.60 11.94
C LYS A 97 2.10 3.38 12.44
N ILE A 98 2.28 3.02 13.70
CA ILE A 98 1.55 1.90 14.34
C ILE A 98 0.05 2.20 14.38
N GLU A 99 -0.33 3.43 14.73
CA GLU A 99 -1.75 3.82 14.73
C GLU A 99 -2.35 3.70 13.33
N GLN A 100 -1.64 4.18 12.31
CA GLN A 100 -2.09 4.13 10.92
C GLN A 100 -2.28 2.70 10.42
N LEU A 101 -1.42 1.77 10.83
CA LEU A 101 -1.51 0.35 10.42
C LEU A 101 -2.75 -0.37 10.92
N LYS A 102 -3.42 0.12 11.98
CA LYS A 102 -4.67 -0.46 12.47
C LYS A 102 -5.78 -0.44 11.40
N ASN A 103 -5.69 0.43 10.41
CA ASN A 103 -6.62 0.49 9.28
C ASN A 103 -6.58 -0.77 8.39
N LEU A 104 -5.53 -1.60 8.50
CA LEU A 104 -5.39 -2.83 7.70
C LEU A 104 -5.98 -4.08 8.38
N GLY A 105 -6.43 -3.97 9.63
CA GLY A 105 -6.95 -5.08 10.44
C GLY A 105 -5.93 -5.63 11.42
#